data_AF-A0A2G5VKP6-F1
#
_entry.id   AF-A0A2G5VKP6-F1
#
_cell.length_a   1.000
_cell.length_b   1.000
_cell.length_c   1.000
_cell.angle_alpha   90.00
_cell.angle_beta   90.00
_cell.angle_gamma   90.00
#
_symmetry.space_group_name_H-M   'P 1'
#
loop_
_entity.id
_entity.type
_entity.pdbx_description
1 polymer ?
#
loop_
_entity_poly.entity_id
_entity_poly.type
_entity_poly.pdbx_seq_one_letter_code
_entity_poly.pdbx_strand_id
1 'polypeptide(L)'
;MRSEILKFPIYKYLDFSFLGQFIGQEGTNIHKIEKDNKVALDIYKNDAEETMVRITGPYWNLKLALNDVMVLVAKIRNNNQQYNFKIPPKDIGFLIGKNGAKINEIKLSSNVDVRFERGDELGKDELDSEETAVFVTGNFQQILTGVRLIFDRLNSKGQKTLYDDPRTRQFAESLMESF
;
A
#
# COMPACT_ATOMS: atom_id res chain seq x y z
N MET A 1 0.74 -34.62 -27.17
CA MET A 1 0.07 -34.52 -25.85
C MET A 1 -1.23 -33.77 -26.04
N ARG A 2 -2.30 -34.16 -25.34
CA ARG A 2 -3.58 -33.43 -25.39
C ARG A 2 -3.43 -32.16 -24.55
N SER A 3 -3.64 -31.01 -25.18
CA SER A 3 -3.73 -29.73 -24.47
C SER A 3 -5.14 -29.54 -23.93
N GLU A 4 -5.23 -28.95 -22.75
CA GLU A 4 -6.47 -28.59 -22.08
C GLU A 4 -6.51 -27.08 -21.81
N ILE A 5 -7.70 -26.57 -21.51
CA ILE A 5 -7.94 -25.16 -21.23
C ILE A 5 -8.58 -25.05 -19.84
N LEU A 6 -7.96 -24.27 -18.97
CA LEU A 6 -8.51 -23.90 -17.67
C LEU A 6 -8.90 -22.41 -17.69
N LYS A 7 -10.13 -22.11 -17.25
CA LYS A 7 -10.64 -20.74 -17.14
C LYS A 7 -10.72 -20.36 -15.67
N PHE A 8 -9.89 -19.42 -15.25
CA PHE A 8 -9.78 -18.97 -13.87
C PHE A 8 -10.46 -17.61 -13.67
N PRO A 9 -11.47 -17.50 -12.79
CA PRO A 9 -12.17 -16.24 -12.51
C PRO A 9 -11.35 -15.34 -11.56
N ILE A 10 -10.31 -14.69 -12.08
CA ILE A 10 -9.38 -13.87 -11.27
C ILE A 10 -10.09 -12.71 -10.56
N TYR A 11 -11.16 -12.15 -11.14
CA TYR A 11 -11.94 -11.07 -10.55
C TYR A 11 -12.52 -11.41 -9.15
N LYS A 12 -12.71 -12.70 -8.83
CA LYS A 12 -13.18 -13.13 -7.50
C LYS A 12 -12.12 -13.00 -6.42
N TYR A 13 -10.85 -12.86 -6.81
CA TYR A 13 -9.70 -12.89 -5.92
C TYR A 13 -8.86 -11.61 -6.01
N LEU A 14 -8.99 -10.85 -7.09
CA LEU A 14 -8.18 -9.66 -7.33
C LEU A 14 -9.07 -8.53 -7.88
N ASP A 15 -9.00 -7.38 -7.22
CA ASP A 15 -9.63 -6.15 -7.71
C ASP A 15 -9.00 -5.72 -9.05
N PHE A 16 -9.82 -5.16 -9.94
CA PHE A 16 -9.39 -4.73 -11.27
C PHE A 16 -8.24 -3.71 -11.22
N SER A 17 -8.20 -2.84 -10.21
CA SER A 17 -7.13 -1.86 -10.00
C SER A 17 -5.74 -2.51 -9.85
N PHE A 18 -5.68 -3.78 -9.44
CA PHE A 18 -4.43 -4.53 -9.28
C PHE A 18 -4.10 -5.44 -10.46
N LEU A 19 -4.92 -5.45 -11.52
CA LEU A 19 -4.67 -6.28 -12.70
C LEU A 19 -3.34 -5.94 -13.39
N GLY A 20 -2.95 -4.66 -13.41
CA GLY A 20 -1.64 -4.24 -13.92
C GLY A 20 -0.47 -4.85 -13.14
N GLN A 21 -0.60 -4.99 -11.81
CA GLN A 21 0.42 -5.65 -10.97
C GLN A 21 0.47 -7.17 -11.24
N PHE A 22 -0.69 -7.78 -11.53
CA PHE A 22 -0.76 -9.18 -11.92
C PHE A 22 -0.07 -9.43 -13.27
N ILE A 23 -0.31 -8.59 -14.26
CA ILE A 23 0.35 -8.67 -15.57
C ILE A 23 1.86 -8.43 -15.44
N GLY A 24 2.25 -7.46 -14.62
CA GLY A 24 3.61 -7.00 -14.49
C GLY A 24 4.03 -6.07 -15.63
N GLN A 25 5.10 -5.31 -15.42
CA GLN A 25 5.65 -4.43 -16.44
C GLN A 25 6.00 -5.25 -17.70
N GLU A 26 5.49 -4.83 -18.87
CA GLU A 26 5.67 -5.53 -20.15
C GLU A 26 5.26 -7.02 -20.11
N GLY A 27 4.31 -7.40 -19.25
CA GLY A 27 3.85 -8.78 -19.12
C GLY A 27 4.83 -9.71 -18.39
N THR A 28 5.85 -9.16 -17.70
CA THR A 28 6.92 -9.95 -17.07
C THR A 28 6.41 -11.09 -16.17
N ASN A 29 5.34 -10.85 -15.40
CA ASN A 29 4.80 -11.90 -14.52
C ASN A 29 4.10 -13.01 -15.31
N ILE A 30 3.33 -12.65 -16.35
CA ILE A 30 2.64 -13.60 -17.22
C ILE A 30 3.65 -14.46 -17.96
N HIS A 31 4.61 -13.83 -18.64
CA HIS A 31 5.66 -14.55 -19.37
C HIS A 31 6.47 -15.49 -18.48
N LYS A 32 6.70 -15.10 -17.22
CA LYS A 32 7.36 -15.97 -16.24
C LYS A 32 6.52 -17.22 -15.95
N ILE A 33 5.24 -17.06 -15.62
CA ILE A 33 4.34 -18.20 -15.34
C ILE A 33 4.23 -19.11 -16.57
N GLU A 34 4.09 -18.54 -17.76
CA GLU A 34 4.06 -19.28 -19.03
C GLU A 34 5.33 -20.10 -19.26
N LYS A 35 6.50 -19.47 -19.10
CA LYS A 35 7.80 -20.09 -19.31
C LYS A 35 8.08 -21.20 -18.30
N ASP A 36 7.88 -20.92 -17.02
CA ASP A 36 8.18 -21.84 -15.92
C ASP A 36 7.27 -23.08 -15.98
N ASN A 37 6.02 -22.89 -16.41
CA ASN A 37 5.03 -23.96 -16.48
C ASN A 37 4.82 -24.52 -17.88
N LYS A 38 5.44 -24.01 -18.95
CA LYS A 38 5.22 -24.45 -20.35
C LYS A 38 3.73 -24.42 -20.75
N VAL A 39 3.05 -23.33 -20.41
CA VAL A 39 1.64 -23.05 -20.74
C VAL A 39 1.53 -21.71 -21.46
N ALA A 40 0.37 -21.42 -22.04
CA ALA A 40 0.00 -20.09 -22.49
C ALA A 40 -1.05 -19.48 -21.54
N LEU A 41 -0.94 -18.19 -21.23
CA LEU A 41 -1.86 -17.41 -20.41
C LEU A 41 -2.45 -16.26 -21.22
N ASP A 42 -3.78 -16.22 -21.31
CA ASP A 42 -4.50 -15.08 -21.89
C ASP A 42 -5.40 -14.43 -20.84
N ILE A 43 -5.40 -13.10 -20.79
CA ILE A 43 -6.36 -12.34 -19.99
C ILE A 43 -7.46 -11.85 -20.92
N TYR A 44 -8.71 -12.14 -20.57
CA TYR A 44 -9.87 -11.76 -21.37
C TYR A 44 -11.06 -11.44 -20.47
N LYS A 45 -12.08 -10.79 -21.00
CA LYS A 45 -13.35 -10.59 -20.30
C LYS A 45 -14.38 -11.62 -20.75
N ASN A 46 -15.16 -12.16 -19.82
CA ASN A 46 -16.30 -13.02 -20.18
C ASN A 46 -17.50 -12.19 -20.68
N ASP A 47 -18.61 -12.85 -21.00
CA ASP A 47 -19.84 -12.20 -21.48
C ASP A 47 -20.46 -11.23 -20.46
N ALA A 48 -20.08 -11.33 -19.18
CA ALA A 48 -20.49 -10.45 -18.09
C ALA A 48 -19.46 -9.32 -17.83
N GLU A 49 -18.51 -9.08 -18.74
CA GLU A 49 -17.42 -8.10 -18.60
C GLU A 49 -16.47 -8.36 -17.42
N GLU A 50 -16.50 -9.57 -16.84
CA GLU A 50 -15.63 -9.95 -15.72
C GLU A 50 -14.28 -10.45 -16.23
N THR A 51 -13.19 -10.03 -15.56
CA THR A 51 -11.83 -10.40 -15.97
C THR A 51 -11.52 -11.85 -15.64
N MET A 52 -11.08 -12.60 -16.64
CA MET A 52 -10.74 -14.02 -16.58
C MET A 52 -9.29 -14.25 -17.01
N VAL A 53 -8.67 -15.29 -16.47
CA VAL A 53 -7.38 -15.83 -16.95
C VAL A 53 -7.63 -17.18 -17.60
N ARG A 54 -7.27 -17.31 -18.87
CA ARG A 54 -7.26 -18.58 -19.60
C ARG A 54 -5.86 -19.17 -19.51
N ILE A 55 -5.75 -20.43 -19.10
CA ILE A 55 -4.48 -21.16 -19.09
C ILE A 55 -4.61 -22.35 -20.04
N THR A 56 -3.72 -22.45 -21.02
CA THR A 56 -3.74 -23.49 -22.05
C THR A 56 -2.44 -24.30 -22.01
N GLY A 57 -2.53 -25.62 -21.92
CA GLY A 57 -1.35 -26.49 -21.87
C GLY A 57 -1.66 -27.93 -21.45
N PRO A 58 -0.63 -28.77 -21.24
CA PRO A 58 -0.85 -30.13 -20.77
C PRO A 58 -1.43 -30.15 -19.34
N TYR A 59 -2.27 -31.14 -19.04
CA TYR A 59 -3.03 -31.22 -17.78
C TYR A 59 -2.18 -31.01 -16.50
N TRP A 60 -1.00 -31.63 -16.44
CA TRP A 60 -0.13 -31.50 -15.26
C TRP A 60 0.43 -30.08 -15.10
N ASN A 61 0.75 -29.41 -16.21
CA ASN A 61 1.24 -28.04 -16.23
C ASN A 61 0.17 -27.03 -15.80
N LEU A 62 -1.09 -27.28 -16.16
CA LEU A 62 -2.20 -26.38 -15.80
C LEU A 62 -2.34 -26.24 -14.28
N LYS A 63 -2.16 -27.32 -13.52
CA LYS A 63 -2.23 -27.27 -12.04
C LYS A 63 -1.09 -26.45 -11.44
N LEU A 64 0.13 -26.60 -11.96
CA LEU A 64 1.28 -25.84 -11.49
C LEU A 64 1.13 -24.35 -11.84
N ALA A 65 0.73 -24.04 -13.07
CA ALA A 65 0.46 -22.68 -13.51
C ALA A 65 -0.65 -22.02 -12.67
N LEU A 66 -1.73 -22.75 -12.36
CA LEU A 66 -2.79 -22.24 -11.50
C LEU A 66 -2.29 -21.94 -10.08
N ASN A 67 -1.41 -22.80 -9.53
CA ASN A 67 -0.78 -22.53 -8.23
C ASN A 67 0.03 -21.23 -8.27
N ASP A 68 0.85 -21.03 -9.31
CA ASP A 68 1.67 -19.81 -9.45
C ASP A 68 0.82 -18.56 -9.63
N VAL A 69 -0.28 -18.65 -10.40
CA VAL A 69 -1.29 -17.59 -10.50
C VAL A 69 -1.87 -17.25 -9.12
N MET A 70 -2.26 -18.26 -8.34
CA MET A 70 -2.81 -18.05 -6.99
C MET A 70 -1.79 -17.44 -6.04
N VAL A 71 -0.53 -17.89 -6.09
CA VAL A 71 0.57 -17.33 -5.28
C VAL A 71 0.80 -15.86 -5.64
N LEU A 72 0.78 -15.51 -6.93
CA LEU A 72 0.93 -14.13 -7.37
C LEU A 72 -0.25 -13.26 -6.92
N VAL A 73 -1.49 -13.75 -7.07
CA VAL A 73 -2.69 -13.06 -6.57
C VAL A 73 -2.59 -12.83 -5.06
N ALA A 74 -2.23 -13.85 -4.28
CA ALA A 74 -2.06 -13.74 -2.84
C ALA A 74 -0.98 -12.71 -2.47
N LYS A 75 0.15 -12.72 -3.18
CA LYS A 75 1.23 -11.74 -3.00
C LYS A 75 0.75 -10.31 -3.24
N ILE A 76 0.02 -10.09 -4.34
CA ILE A 76 -0.51 -8.76 -4.68
C ILE A 76 -1.50 -8.30 -3.62
N ARG A 77 -2.45 -9.14 -3.22
CA ARG A 77 -3.40 -8.81 -2.15
C ARG A 77 -2.67 -8.46 -0.86
N ASN A 78 -1.69 -9.28 -0.46
CA ASN A 78 -0.94 -9.06 0.77
C ASN A 78 -0.15 -7.74 0.73
N ASN A 79 0.33 -7.30 -0.44
CA ASN A 79 1.07 -6.04 -0.56
C ASN A 79 0.19 -4.79 -0.67
N ASN A 80 -1.10 -4.97 -0.93
CA ASN A 80 -2.07 -3.87 -1.09
C ASN A 80 -3.18 -3.95 -0.03
N GLN A 81 -2.84 -4.36 1.20
CA GLN A 81 -3.76 -4.24 2.32
C GLN A 81 -3.93 -2.76 2.67
N GLN A 82 -5.07 -2.40 3.25
CA GLN A 82 -5.36 -1.05 3.69
C GLN A 82 -5.84 -1.08 5.13
N TYR A 83 -5.32 -0.15 5.93
CA TYR A 83 -5.81 0.15 7.27
C TYR A 83 -6.18 1.62 7.33
N ASN A 84 -7.32 1.93 7.91
CA ASN A 84 -7.79 3.30 8.07
C ASN A 84 -8.13 3.62 9.52
N PHE A 85 -7.87 4.86 9.91
CA PHE A 85 -8.21 5.42 11.21
C PHE A 85 -8.53 6.90 11.04
N LYS A 86 -9.08 7.52 12.08
CA LYS A 86 -9.51 8.92 12.05
C LYS A 86 -8.65 9.75 13.01
N ILE A 87 -8.33 10.98 12.61
CA ILE A 87 -7.62 11.94 13.46
C ILE A 87 -8.27 13.33 13.37
N PRO A 88 -8.15 14.17 14.41
CA PRO A 88 -8.61 15.55 14.35
C PRO A 88 -7.92 16.34 13.23
N PRO A 89 -8.63 17.23 12.50
CA PRO A 89 -8.04 18.05 11.43
C PRO A 89 -6.81 18.87 11.88
N LYS A 90 -6.82 19.33 13.14
CA LYS A 90 -5.70 20.06 13.78
C LYS A 90 -4.40 19.25 13.90
N ASP A 91 -4.46 17.93 13.75
CA ASP A 91 -3.31 17.03 13.89
C ASP A 91 -2.68 16.66 12.53
N ILE A 92 -3.42 16.83 11.43
CA ILE A 92 -2.96 16.53 10.06
C ILE A 92 -1.70 17.32 9.73
N GLY A 93 -1.70 18.64 9.95
CA GLY A 93 -0.55 19.49 9.62
C GLY A 93 0.72 19.09 10.39
N PHE A 94 0.56 18.64 11.64
CA PHE A 94 1.67 18.19 12.48
C PHE A 94 2.22 16.82 12.05
N LEU A 95 1.35 15.93 11.57
CA LEU A 95 1.71 14.63 11.01
C LEU A 95 2.40 14.76 9.64
N ILE A 96 1.87 15.61 8.76
CA ILE A 96 2.45 15.91 7.44
C ILE A 96 3.83 16.56 7.59
N GLY A 97 3.93 17.57 8.46
CA GLY A 97 5.13 18.38 8.63
C GLY A 97 5.37 19.36 7.48
N LYS A 98 6.39 20.20 7.61
CA LYS A 98 6.74 21.22 6.60
C LYS A 98 7.01 20.55 5.25
N ASN A 99 6.30 20.97 4.19
CA ASN A 99 6.40 20.41 2.84
C ASN A 99 6.21 18.88 2.77
N GLY A 100 5.49 18.28 3.72
CA GLY A 100 5.32 16.82 3.78
C GLY A 100 6.55 16.04 4.25
N ALA A 101 7.59 16.71 4.75
CA ALA A 101 8.85 16.06 5.11
C ALA A 101 8.64 14.92 6.12
N LYS A 102 7.78 15.11 7.13
CA LYS A 102 7.62 14.13 8.20
C LYS A 102 6.83 12.91 7.75
N ILE A 103 5.73 13.12 7.01
CA ILE A 103 4.97 12.00 6.48
C ILE A 103 5.76 11.24 5.41
N ASN A 104 6.58 11.92 4.60
CA ASN A 104 7.43 11.25 3.60
C ASN A 104 8.53 10.41 4.26
N GLU A 105 9.11 10.87 5.37
CA GLU A 105 10.04 10.07 6.19
C GLU A 105 9.36 8.81 6.74
N ILE A 106 8.12 8.93 7.25
CA ILE A 106 7.33 7.80 7.74
C ILE A 106 7.03 6.83 6.59
N LYS A 107 6.56 7.32 5.43
CA LYS A 107 6.30 6.51 4.23
C LYS A 107 7.55 5.75 3.80
N LEU A 108 8.70 6.42 3.74
CA LEU A 108 9.96 5.80 3.31
C LEU A 108 10.45 4.74 4.30
N SER A 109 10.41 5.03 5.60
CA SER A 109 10.91 4.12 6.65
C SER A 109 10.03 2.88 6.86
N SER A 110 8.72 3.01 6.66
CA SER A 110 7.76 1.91 6.79
C SER A 110 7.38 1.25 5.46
N ASN A 111 7.79 1.84 4.34
CA ASN A 111 7.44 1.42 2.98
C ASN A 111 5.92 1.25 2.77
N VAL A 112 5.15 2.21 3.29
CA VAL A 112 3.69 2.32 3.11
C VAL A 112 3.35 3.54 2.27
N ASP A 113 2.18 3.52 1.63
CA ASP A 113 1.53 4.75 1.18
C ASP A 113 0.59 5.26 2.28
N VAL A 114 0.52 6.58 2.44
CA VAL A 114 -0.41 7.24 3.35
C VAL A 114 -1.19 8.30 2.59
N ARG A 115 -2.52 8.21 2.66
CA ARG A 115 -3.43 9.18 2.06
C ARG A 115 -4.34 9.75 3.13
N PHE A 116 -4.69 11.02 2.95
CA PHE A 116 -5.66 11.72 3.79
C PHE A 116 -6.89 11.95 2.93
N GLU A 117 -8.06 11.69 3.50
CA GLU A 117 -9.32 12.11 2.89
C GLU A 117 -9.30 13.64 2.74
N ARG A 118 -9.38 14.14 1.51
CA ARG A 118 -9.48 15.57 1.25
C ARG A 118 -10.95 15.92 1.16
N GLY A 119 -11.36 16.99 1.85
CA GLY A 119 -12.74 17.50 1.82
C GLY A 119 -13.23 18.04 0.46
N ASP A 120 -12.53 17.76 -0.64
CA ASP A 120 -12.93 18.13 -2.00
C ASP A 120 -13.98 17.15 -2.59
N GLU A 121 -14.07 15.93 -2.04
CA GLU A 121 -15.09 14.93 -2.41
C GLU A 121 -16.37 15.05 -1.56
N LEU A 122 -16.34 15.92 -0.55
CA LEU A 122 -17.46 16.17 0.33
C LEU A 122 -18.16 17.45 -0.13
N GLY A 123 -19.47 17.36 -0.36
CA GLY A 123 -20.30 18.54 -0.55
C GLY A 123 -20.07 19.54 0.59
N LYS A 124 -20.34 20.83 0.33
CA LYS A 124 -20.09 21.95 1.25
C LYS A 124 -20.69 21.80 2.67
N ASP A 125 -21.47 20.76 2.93
CA ASP A 125 -22.13 20.46 4.20
C ASP A 125 -21.25 19.67 5.20
N GLU A 126 -20.07 19.16 4.83
CA GLU A 126 -19.15 18.44 5.75
C GLU A 126 -17.87 19.20 6.11
N LEU A 127 -17.84 20.53 5.92
CA LEU A 127 -16.73 21.37 6.38
C LEU A 127 -16.55 21.38 7.92
N ASP A 128 -17.46 20.75 8.66
CA ASP A 128 -17.46 20.62 10.12
C ASP A 128 -17.14 19.19 10.60
N SER A 129 -16.53 18.36 9.76
CA SER A 129 -16.09 17.02 10.18
C SER A 129 -15.02 17.13 11.28
N GLU A 130 -15.37 16.71 12.50
CA GLU A 130 -14.48 16.72 13.68
C GLU A 130 -13.25 15.82 13.50
N GLU A 131 -13.26 14.96 12.48
CA GLU A 131 -12.23 13.98 12.18
C GLU A 131 -11.96 13.85 10.68
N THR A 132 -10.73 13.52 10.32
CA THR A 132 -10.30 13.22 8.95
C THR A 132 -9.76 11.79 8.88
N ALA A 133 -10.20 11.03 7.87
CA ALA A 133 -9.71 9.68 7.66
C ALA A 133 -8.29 9.67 7.08
N VAL A 134 -7.46 8.80 7.65
CA VAL A 134 -6.11 8.49 7.19
C VAL A 134 -6.11 7.05 6.70
N PHE A 135 -5.68 6.83 5.46
CA PHE A 135 -5.55 5.52 4.84
C PHE A 135 -4.08 5.15 4.72
N VAL A 136 -3.70 4.00 5.27
CA VAL A 136 -2.36 3.44 5.21
C VAL A 136 -2.42 2.16 4.38
N THR A 137 -1.69 2.14 3.26
CA THR A 137 -1.68 1.01 2.32
C THR A 137 -0.30 0.37 2.28
N GLY A 138 -0.26 -0.97 2.36
CA GLY A 138 0.96 -1.75 2.27
C GLY A 138 0.71 -3.21 2.65
N ASN A 139 1.78 -3.95 2.96
CA ASN A 139 1.64 -5.25 3.60
C ASN A 139 1.43 -5.14 5.11
N PHE A 140 1.01 -6.23 5.75
CA PHE A 140 0.67 -6.23 7.18
C PHE A 140 1.81 -5.70 8.08
N GLN A 141 3.05 -6.12 7.84
CA GLN A 141 4.21 -5.67 8.64
C GLN A 141 4.54 -4.20 8.41
N GLN A 142 4.42 -3.75 7.15
CA GLN A 142 4.61 -2.35 6.76
C GLN A 142 3.54 -1.47 7.40
N ILE A 143 2.27 -1.88 7.34
CA ILE A 143 1.15 -1.17 7.97
C ILE A 143 1.36 -1.06 9.47
N LEU A 144 1.68 -2.14 10.17
CA LEU A 144 1.93 -2.09 11.62
C LEU A 144 3.05 -1.10 11.97
N THR A 145 4.14 -1.13 11.22
CA THR A 145 5.27 -0.22 11.40
C THR A 145 4.86 1.24 11.12
N GLY A 146 4.20 1.47 10.00
CA GLY A 146 3.73 2.80 9.59
C GLY A 146 2.74 3.39 10.58
N VAL A 147 1.76 2.60 11.02
CA VAL A 147 0.76 2.99 12.02
C VAL A 147 1.45 3.33 13.35
N ARG A 148 2.40 2.51 13.81
CA ARG A 148 3.19 2.82 15.01
C ARG A 148 3.90 4.17 14.89
N LEU A 149 4.63 4.40 13.79
CA LEU A 149 5.36 5.66 13.57
C LEU A 149 4.42 6.88 13.51
N ILE A 150 3.23 6.71 12.93
CA ILE A 150 2.20 7.76 12.92
C ILE A 150 1.72 8.05 14.34
N PHE A 151 1.38 7.04 15.13
CA PHE A 151 0.94 7.25 16.51
C PHE A 151 2.05 7.81 17.41
N ASP A 152 3.28 7.35 17.28
CA ASP A 152 4.45 7.91 17.98
C ASP A 152 4.59 9.41 17.64
N ARG A 153 4.42 9.76 16.36
CA ARG A 153 4.40 11.16 15.94
C ARG A 153 3.26 11.91 16.61
N LEU A 154 2.02 11.46 16.48
CA LEU A 154 0.84 12.14 17.07
C LEU A 154 0.98 12.33 18.59
N ASN A 155 1.48 11.32 19.30
CA ASN A 155 1.69 11.37 20.76
C ASN A 155 2.86 12.27 21.18
N SER A 156 3.82 12.54 20.29
CA SER A 156 4.90 13.51 20.56
C SER A 156 4.42 14.96 20.54
N LYS A 157 3.16 15.22 20.14
CA LYS A 157 2.59 16.57 20.08
C LYS A 157 2.54 17.17 21.50
N GLY A 158 3.37 18.19 21.74
CA GLY A 158 3.47 18.87 23.04
C GLY A 158 4.57 18.34 23.96
N GLN A 159 5.34 17.32 23.56
CA GLN A 159 6.58 16.99 24.24
C GLN A 159 7.64 18.03 23.86
N LYS A 160 8.08 18.82 24.85
CA LYS A 160 9.23 19.71 24.71
C LYS A 160 10.42 18.89 24.24
N THR A 161 11.12 19.35 23.20
CA THR A 161 12.40 18.74 22.84
C THR A 161 13.37 18.93 24.01
N LEU A 162 14.41 18.09 24.11
CA LEU A 162 15.47 18.33 25.09
C LEU A 162 16.01 19.77 24.95
N TYR A 163 16.05 20.32 23.74
CA TYR A 163 16.46 21.70 23.50
C TYR A 163 15.46 22.76 24.02
N ASP A 164 14.17 22.43 24.13
CA ASP A 164 13.15 23.35 24.65
C ASP A 164 13.13 23.43 26.19
N ASP A 165 13.86 22.53 26.88
CA ASP A 165 14.11 22.67 28.32
C ASP A 165 15.22 23.73 28.54
N PRO A 166 14.96 24.77 29.37
CA PRO A 166 15.90 25.86 29.60
C PRO A 166 17.32 25.42 30.00
N ARG A 167 17.46 24.30 30.71
CA ARG A 167 18.75 23.80 31.23
C ARG A 167 19.61 23.23 30.10
N THR A 168 19.01 22.41 29.26
CA THR A 168 19.66 21.77 28.11
C THR A 168 19.86 22.74 26.96
N ARG A 169 19.00 23.77 26.85
CA ARG A 169 19.24 24.91 25.97
C ARG A 169 20.49 25.69 26.36
N GLN A 170 20.60 26.09 27.63
CA GLN A 170 21.78 26.79 28.15
C GLN A 170 23.06 25.96 27.96
N PHE A 171 22.98 24.65 28.18
CA PHE A 171 24.11 23.75 27.95
C PHE A 171 24.53 23.72 26.47
N ALA A 172 23.58 23.61 25.54
CA ALA A 172 23.86 23.63 24.11
C ALA A 172 24.39 24.98 23.61
N GLU A 173 23.85 26.09 24.11
CA GLU A 173 24.32 27.46 23.82
C GLU A 173 25.75 27.66 24.34
N SER A 174 26.06 27.20 25.56
CA SER A 174 27.42 27.25 26.13
C SER A 174 28.45 26.44 25.33
N LEU A 175 28.06 25.28 24.78
CA LEU A 175 28.92 24.49 23.90
C LEU A 175 29.22 25.19 22.58
N MET A 176 28.25 25.94 22.03
CA MET A 176 28.44 26.69 20.79
C MET A 176 29.25 27.97 20.96
N GLU A 177 29.21 28.61 22.13
CA GLU A 177 30.06 29.77 22.45
C GLU A 177 31.53 29.41 22.73
N SER A 178 31.82 28.12 22.92
CA SER A 178 33.18 27.62 23.24
C SER A 178 34.03 27.29 22.01
N PHE A 179 33.52 27.53 20.79
CA PHE A 179 34.21 27.36 19.51
C PHE A 179 34.22 28.68 18.72
#